data_AF-A0A1F8EB22-F1
#
_entry.id   AF-A0A1F8EB22-F1
#
_cell.length_a   1.000
_cell.length_b   1.000
_cell.length_c   1.000
_cell.angle_alpha   90.00
_cell.angle_beta   90.00
_cell.angle_gamma   90.00
#
_symmetry.space_group_name_H-M   'P 1'
#
loop_
_entity.id
_entity.type
_entity.pdbx_description
1 polymer ?
#
loop_
_entity_poly.entity_id
_entity_poly.type
_entity_poly.pdbx_seq_one_letter_code
_entity_poly.pdbx_strand_id
1 'polypeptide(L)'
;MKKVVDTHYAKSAEYGQVIETISQKGVCPFCPANFRYHKNPILRRSGNWFITKNSWPYKKTNHHFLIISTRHKEHLDEVKEKDFASILILSRWVVRKFKISGGALAMRFGETSHTGATVCHLHCHLVVPKLNRKTKRAQTVMFPIG
;
A
#
# COMPACT_ATOMS: atom_id res chain seq x y z
N MET A 1 4.33 4.09 -23.79
CA MET A 1 3.35 3.47 -22.86
C MET A 1 3.36 4.25 -21.56
N LYS A 2 2.21 4.41 -20.89
CA LYS A 2 2.16 5.09 -19.57
C LYS A 2 2.88 4.24 -18.52
N LYS A 3 3.72 4.86 -17.69
CA LYS A 3 4.41 4.18 -16.58
C LYS A 3 3.38 3.71 -15.55
N VAL A 4 3.45 2.44 -15.14
CA VAL A 4 2.54 1.85 -14.12
C VAL A 4 3.27 1.43 -12.84
N VAL A 5 4.58 1.24 -12.94
CA VAL A 5 5.51 0.90 -11.87
C VAL A 5 6.86 1.56 -12.10
N ASP A 6 7.67 1.66 -11.05
CA ASP A 6 9.03 2.18 -11.08
C ASP A 6 10.00 1.17 -10.46
N THR A 7 10.84 0.58 -11.30
CA THR A 7 11.72 -0.54 -10.94
C THR A 7 12.85 -0.12 -9.99
N HIS A 8 13.26 1.16 -10.01
CA HIS A 8 14.34 1.68 -9.16
C HIS A 8 14.02 1.59 -7.66
N TYR A 9 12.74 1.64 -7.29
CA TYR A 9 12.29 1.62 -5.89
C TYR A 9 11.85 0.23 -5.41
N ALA A 10 12.22 -0.84 -6.13
CA ALA A 10 11.98 -2.21 -5.67
C ALA A 10 12.86 -2.54 -4.46
N LYS A 11 12.25 -3.16 -3.42
CA LYS A 11 12.83 -3.30 -2.07
C LYS A 11 13.45 -4.66 -1.77
N SER A 12 13.37 -5.60 -2.70
CA SER A 12 14.00 -6.93 -2.60
C SER A 12 14.15 -7.54 -4.00
N ALA A 13 15.03 -8.53 -4.13
CA ALA A 13 15.26 -9.23 -5.41
C ALA A 13 13.97 -9.86 -5.96
N GLU A 14 13.23 -10.60 -5.12
CA GLU A 14 11.96 -11.22 -5.52
C GLU A 14 10.92 -10.17 -5.95
N TYR A 15 10.76 -9.10 -5.17
CA TYR A 15 9.83 -8.02 -5.53
C TYR A 15 10.27 -7.32 -6.81
N GLY A 16 11.57 -7.10 -7.00
CA GLY A 16 12.15 -6.52 -8.21
C GLY A 16 11.80 -7.33 -9.47
N GLN A 17 11.92 -8.66 -9.42
CA GLN A 17 11.54 -9.53 -10.54
C GLN A 17 10.05 -9.41 -10.90
N VAL A 18 9.19 -9.33 -9.90
CA VAL A 18 7.74 -9.13 -10.11
C VAL A 18 7.48 -7.76 -10.75
N ILE A 19 8.12 -6.70 -10.25
CA ILE A 19 7.97 -5.34 -10.77
C ILE A 19 8.51 -5.21 -12.18
N GLU A 20 9.63 -5.86 -12.50
CA GLU A 20 10.20 -5.90 -13.85
C GLU A 20 9.23 -6.58 -14.83
N THR A 21 8.68 -7.74 -14.44
CA THR A 21 7.65 -8.45 -15.23
C THR A 21 6.43 -7.56 -15.49
N ILE A 22 6.01 -6.78 -14.49
CA ILE A 22 4.88 -5.85 -14.60
C ILE A 22 5.21 -4.70 -15.55
N SER A 23 6.42 -4.14 -15.43
CA SER A 23 6.93 -3.05 -16.28
C SER A 23 6.91 -3.47 -17.76
N GLN A 24 7.46 -4.65 -18.06
CA GLN A 24 7.51 -5.22 -19.41
C GLN A 24 6.11 -5.47 -20.00
N LYS A 25 5.16 -5.90 -19.17
CA LYS A 25 3.77 -6.14 -19.60
C LYS A 25 2.93 -4.87 -19.68
N GLY A 26 3.38 -3.74 -19.12
CA GLY A 26 2.66 -2.46 -19.14
C GLY A 26 1.32 -2.48 -18.41
N VAL A 27 1.09 -3.42 -17.47
CA VAL A 27 -0.20 -3.61 -16.79
C VAL A 27 -0.14 -3.17 -15.33
N CYS A 28 -1.03 -2.30 -14.89
CA CYS A 28 -1.04 -1.88 -13.48
C CYS A 28 -1.40 -3.05 -12.54
N PRO A 29 -0.58 -3.39 -11.53
CA PRO A 29 -0.80 -4.55 -10.66
C PRO A 29 -1.92 -4.35 -9.64
N PHE A 30 -2.36 -3.11 -9.42
CA PHE A 30 -3.44 -2.76 -8.50
C PHE A 30 -4.79 -2.58 -9.17
N CYS A 31 -4.83 -2.53 -10.51
CA CYS A 31 -6.09 -2.59 -11.23
C CYS A 31 -6.73 -3.98 -11.06
N PRO A 32 -8.07 -4.07 -10.89
CA PRO A 32 -8.76 -5.33 -10.62
C PRO A 32 -8.44 -6.46 -11.58
N ALA A 33 -8.32 -6.17 -12.88
CA ALA A 33 -8.00 -7.15 -13.92
C ALA A 33 -6.63 -7.83 -13.77
N ASN A 34 -5.70 -7.18 -13.06
CA ASN A 34 -4.31 -7.60 -12.91
C ASN A 34 -3.92 -7.86 -11.46
N PHE A 35 -4.87 -7.89 -10.53
CA PHE A 35 -4.59 -8.00 -9.10
C PHE A 35 -3.94 -9.34 -8.70
N ARG A 36 -3.80 -10.30 -9.63
CA ARG A 36 -3.07 -11.56 -9.47
C ARG A 36 -1.60 -11.41 -9.07
N TYR A 37 -0.97 -10.25 -9.32
CA TYR A 37 0.41 -9.99 -8.88
C TYR A 37 0.52 -9.75 -7.36
N HIS A 38 -0.60 -9.48 -6.70
CA HIS A 38 -0.66 -9.30 -5.25
C HIS A 38 -0.97 -10.64 -4.56
N LYS A 39 -0.15 -11.01 -3.56
CA LYS A 39 -0.17 -12.36 -2.95
C LYS A 39 -1.29 -12.57 -1.94
N ASN A 40 -1.87 -11.50 -1.39
CA ASN A 40 -2.82 -11.59 -0.29
C ASN A 40 -4.26 -11.38 -0.78
N PRO A 41 -5.26 -12.06 -0.18
CA PRO A 41 -6.65 -11.84 -0.55
C PRO A 41 -7.14 -10.45 -0.13
N ILE A 42 -8.25 -10.05 -0.72
CA ILE A 42 -9.00 -8.86 -0.29
C ILE A 42 -9.72 -9.21 1.01
N LEU A 43 -9.54 -8.39 2.04
CA LEU A 43 -10.09 -8.62 3.38
C LEU A 43 -11.45 -7.95 3.58
N ARG A 44 -11.66 -6.77 2.97
CA ARG A 44 -12.91 -6.02 3.00
C ARG A 44 -12.97 -4.99 1.86
N ARG A 45 -14.19 -4.62 1.45
CA ARG A 45 -14.47 -3.53 0.49
C ARG A 45 -15.34 -2.44 1.12
N SER A 46 -15.21 -1.22 0.62
CA SER A 46 -16.09 -0.08 0.92
C SER A 46 -16.06 0.90 -0.25
N GLY A 47 -17.18 1.08 -0.94
CA GLY A 47 -17.22 1.86 -2.19
C GLY A 47 -16.22 1.32 -3.22
N ASN A 48 -15.49 2.23 -3.87
CA ASN A 48 -14.44 1.89 -4.84
C ASN A 48 -13.06 1.61 -4.19
N TRP A 49 -13.03 1.16 -2.93
CA TRP A 49 -11.79 0.85 -2.23
C TRP A 49 -11.86 -0.50 -1.55
N PHE A 50 -10.70 -1.11 -1.35
CA PHE A 50 -10.58 -2.36 -0.63
C PHE A 50 -9.30 -2.40 0.20
N ILE A 51 -9.27 -3.26 1.22
CA ILE A 51 -8.11 -3.45 2.09
C ILE A 51 -7.56 -4.87 2.00
N THR A 52 -6.25 -5.00 2.01
CA THR A 52 -5.50 -6.26 1.98
C THR A 52 -4.22 -6.15 2.82
N LYS A 53 -3.57 -7.28 3.15
CA LYS A 53 -2.22 -7.26 3.71
C LYS A 53 -1.21 -6.94 2.62
N ASN A 54 -0.15 -6.20 2.95
CA ASN A 54 0.94 -5.98 2.02
C ASN A 54 1.68 -7.30 1.73
N SER A 55 1.96 -7.60 0.47
CA SER A 55 2.70 -8.79 0.04
C SER A 55 4.20 -8.72 0.36
N TRP A 56 4.74 -7.51 0.49
CA TRP A 56 6.13 -7.25 0.88
C TRP A 56 6.17 -6.21 2.00
N PRO A 57 5.80 -6.59 3.23
CA PRO A 57 5.75 -5.65 4.35
C PRO A 57 7.16 -5.15 4.70
N TYR A 58 7.29 -3.87 5.09
CA TYR A 58 8.53 -3.31 5.61
C TYR A 58 9.08 -4.10 6.80
N LYS A 59 10.41 -4.07 6.97
CA LYS A 59 11.06 -4.64 8.16
C LYS A 59 10.49 -3.98 9.43
N LYS A 60 10.44 -4.76 10.51
CA LYS A 60 9.96 -4.34 11.84
C LYS A 60 8.47 -3.96 11.91
N THR A 61 7.65 -4.31 10.92
CA THR A 61 6.19 -4.18 11.04
C THR A 61 5.56 -5.40 11.70
N ASN A 62 4.64 -5.19 12.63
CA ASN A 62 3.73 -6.22 13.14
C ASN A 62 2.56 -6.44 12.16
N HIS A 63 1.99 -5.35 11.67
CA HIS A 63 1.00 -5.37 10.60
C HIS A 63 1.30 -4.31 9.55
N HIS A 64 0.99 -4.62 8.30
CA HIS A 64 1.11 -3.69 7.19
C HIS A 64 0.01 -4.00 6.19
N PHE A 65 -0.95 -3.09 6.07
CA PHE A 65 -2.07 -3.20 5.16
C PHE A 65 -1.95 -2.17 4.04
N LEU A 66 -2.54 -2.51 2.90
CA LEU A 66 -2.76 -1.59 1.79
C LEU A 66 -4.26 -1.35 1.64
N ILE A 67 -4.65 -0.09 1.50
CA ILE A 67 -6.00 0.32 1.12
C ILE A 67 -5.91 0.88 -0.30
N ILE A 68 -6.51 0.18 -1.26
CA ILE A 68 -6.26 0.37 -2.69
C ILE A 68 -7.58 0.72 -3.37
N SER A 69 -7.53 1.69 -4.27
CA SER A 69 -8.67 2.07 -5.11
C SER A 69 -8.92 0.97 -6.17
N THR A 70 -10.18 0.71 -6.51
CA THR A 70 -10.53 -0.15 -7.64
C THR A 70 -10.40 0.59 -8.98
N ARG A 71 -10.33 1.93 -8.94
CA ARG A 71 -10.07 2.80 -10.08
C ARG A 71 -8.63 3.25 -10.07
N HIS A 72 -7.97 3.19 -11.22
CA HIS A 72 -6.62 3.74 -11.37
C HIS A 72 -6.65 5.25 -11.16
N LYS A 73 -5.92 5.71 -10.14
CA LYS A 73 -5.67 7.10 -9.80
C LYS A 73 -4.19 7.20 -9.45
N GLU A 74 -3.57 8.35 -9.66
CA GLU A 74 -2.16 8.59 -9.34
C GLU A 74 -2.02 9.85 -8.47
N HIS A 75 -2.94 10.80 -8.59
CA HIS A 75 -2.88 12.11 -7.95
C HIS A 75 -3.97 12.28 -6.88
N LEU A 76 -3.73 13.22 -5.96
CA LEU A 76 -4.60 13.47 -4.81
C LEU A 76 -5.90 14.21 -5.19
N ASP A 77 -5.85 15.06 -6.21
CA ASP A 77 -7.01 15.78 -6.77
C ASP A 77 -8.03 14.85 -7.45
N GLU A 78 -7.63 13.63 -7.82
CA GLU A 78 -8.53 12.57 -8.27
C GLU A 78 -9.33 11.92 -7.11
N VAL A 79 -8.94 12.18 -5.85
CA VAL A 79 -9.57 11.61 -4.65
C VAL A 79 -10.73 12.50 -4.21
N LYS A 80 -11.94 11.94 -4.18
CA LYS A 80 -13.15 12.63 -3.74
C LYS A 80 -13.38 12.41 -2.25
N GLU A 81 -14.22 13.23 -1.63
CA GLU A 81 -14.58 13.07 -0.21
C GLU A 81 -15.09 11.66 0.14
N LYS A 82 -15.91 11.07 -0.74
CA LYS A 82 -16.40 9.70 -0.58
C LYS A 82 -15.30 8.64 -0.58
N ASP A 83 -14.17 8.90 -1.24
CA ASP A 83 -13.02 8.00 -1.24
C ASP A 83 -12.33 8.03 0.14
N PHE A 84 -12.18 9.22 0.74
CA PHE A 84 -11.69 9.35 2.11
C PHE A 84 -12.62 8.70 3.14
N ALA A 85 -13.94 8.80 2.95
CA ALA A 85 -14.90 8.07 3.78
C ALA A 85 -14.66 6.55 3.71
N SER A 86 -14.48 5.99 2.51
CA SER A 86 -14.13 4.58 2.32
C SER A 86 -12.80 4.20 2.99
N ILE A 87 -11.75 5.01 2.83
CA ILE A 87 -10.44 4.79 3.45
C ILE A 87 -10.57 4.77 4.98
N LEU A 88 -11.31 5.71 5.55
CA LEU A 88 -11.56 5.80 7.00
C LEU A 88 -12.35 4.57 7.51
N ILE A 89 -13.40 4.15 6.80
CA ILE A 89 -14.20 2.97 7.15
C ILE A 89 -13.32 1.71 7.18
N LEU A 90 -12.50 1.51 6.15
CA LEU A 90 -11.61 0.35 6.04
C LEU A 90 -10.50 0.38 7.11
N SER A 91 -9.93 1.55 7.38
CA SER A 91 -8.92 1.75 8.43
C SER A 91 -9.49 1.43 9.82
N ARG A 92 -10.66 1.99 10.15
CA ARG A 92 -11.35 1.72 11.42
C ARG A 92 -11.73 0.24 11.57
N TRP A 93 -12.13 -0.41 10.47
CA TRP A 93 -12.43 -1.83 10.50
C TRP A 93 -11.20 -2.67 10.83
N VAL A 94 -10.06 -2.42 10.18
CA VAL A 94 -8.86 -3.23 10.43
C VAL A 94 -8.30 -2.96 11.83
N VAL A 95 -8.36 -1.71 12.31
CA VAL A 95 -7.97 -1.35 13.68
C VAL A 95 -8.78 -2.15 14.71
N ARG A 96 -10.11 -2.21 14.56
CA ARG A 96 -10.97 -3.00 15.45
C ARG A 96 -10.73 -4.50 15.30
N LYS A 97 -10.70 -5.01 14.07
CA LYS A 97 -10.57 -6.45 13.78
C LYS A 97 -9.27 -7.04 14.32
N PHE A 98 -8.17 -6.30 14.23
CA PHE A 98 -6.85 -6.75 14.65
C PHE A 98 -6.43 -6.17 16.02
N LYS A 99 -7.34 -5.50 16.74
CA LYS A 99 -7.09 -4.88 18.05
C LYS A 99 -5.82 -4.01 18.05
N ILE A 100 -5.65 -3.21 17.00
CA ILE A 100 -4.47 -2.36 16.81
C ILE A 100 -4.57 -1.18 17.77
N SER A 101 -3.59 -1.02 18.65
CA SER A 101 -3.53 0.08 19.64
C SER A 101 -2.78 1.32 19.15
N GLY A 102 -2.02 1.21 18.05
CA GLY A 102 -1.28 2.34 17.47
C GLY A 102 -0.64 1.98 16.13
N GLY A 103 -0.43 2.99 15.29
CA GLY A 103 0.15 2.83 13.95
C GLY A 103 0.14 4.14 13.17
N ALA A 104 0.51 4.07 11.90
CA ALA A 104 0.50 5.20 10.98
C ALA A 104 -0.35 4.87 9.75
N LEU A 105 -1.05 5.88 9.23
CA LEU A 105 -1.72 5.85 7.92
C LEU A 105 -1.03 6.88 7.02
N ALA A 106 -0.50 6.44 5.87
CA ALA A 106 0.20 7.30 4.93
C ALA A 106 -0.20 6.98 3.49
N MET A 107 -0.15 7.97 2.61
CA MET A 107 -0.41 7.83 1.18
C MET A 107 0.68 8.61 0.44
N ARG A 108 1.22 8.01 -0.62
CA ARG A 108 2.08 8.71 -1.60
C ARG A 108 1.28 8.89 -2.88
N PHE A 109 1.44 10.04 -3.54
CA PHE A 109 0.72 10.39 -4.76
C PHE A 109 1.64 11.16 -5.72
N GLY A 110 1.33 11.12 -7.01
CA GLY A 110 2.10 11.77 -8.07
C GLY A 110 3.28 10.93 -8.57
N GLU A 111 4.28 11.64 -9.09
CA GLU A 111 5.43 11.06 -9.78
C GLU A 111 6.27 10.19 -8.82
N THR A 112 6.57 8.96 -9.24
CA THR A 112 7.27 7.97 -8.42
C THR A 112 8.71 8.37 -8.13
N SER A 113 9.36 9.09 -9.05
CA SER A 113 10.72 9.62 -8.85
C SER A 113 10.80 10.68 -7.74
N HIS A 114 9.68 11.31 -7.38
CA HIS A 114 9.60 12.29 -6.29
C HIS A 114 9.15 11.68 -4.95
N THR A 115 8.59 10.47 -4.97
CA THR A 115 7.95 9.88 -3.80
C THR A 115 8.63 8.59 -3.33
N GLY A 116 9.47 7.95 -4.14
CA GLY A 116 10.05 6.64 -3.84
C GLY A 116 9.02 5.50 -3.86
N ALA A 117 7.87 5.72 -4.50
CA ALA A 117 6.85 4.71 -4.70
C ALA A 117 7.22 3.76 -5.86
N THR A 118 6.92 2.48 -5.71
CA THR A 118 7.18 1.47 -6.76
C THR A 118 5.98 1.30 -7.70
N VAL A 119 4.75 1.60 -7.26
CA VAL A 119 3.51 1.42 -8.04
C VAL A 119 2.84 2.79 -8.14
N CYS A 120 2.53 3.23 -9.37
CA CYS A 120 1.93 4.56 -9.61
C CYS A 120 0.48 4.65 -9.10
N HIS A 121 -0.24 3.53 -9.11
CA HIS A 121 -1.63 3.47 -8.65
C HIS A 121 -1.73 3.80 -7.16
N LEU A 122 -2.55 4.81 -6.85
CA LEU A 122 -2.78 5.37 -5.52
C LEU A 122 -3.25 4.34 -4.49
N HIS A 123 -2.60 4.32 -3.34
CA HIS A 123 -2.95 3.45 -2.22
C HIS A 123 -2.50 4.05 -0.89
N CYS A 124 -3.25 3.77 0.17
CA CYS A 124 -2.81 4.05 1.53
C CYS A 124 -2.07 2.85 2.12
N HIS A 125 -1.08 3.15 2.94
CA HIS A 125 -0.43 2.20 3.82
C HIS A 125 -0.92 2.42 5.24
N LEU A 126 -1.41 1.36 5.88
CA LEU A 126 -1.61 1.32 7.33
C LEU A 126 -0.54 0.44 7.94
N VAL A 127 0.37 1.05 8.70
CA VAL A 127 1.59 0.42 9.21
C VAL A 127 1.57 0.39 10.73
N VAL A 128 1.78 -0.79 11.31
CA VAL A 128 1.86 -1.02 12.75
C VAL A 128 3.27 -1.55 13.06
N PRO A 129 4.08 -0.83 13.86
CA PRO A 129 5.42 -1.29 14.21
C PRO A 129 5.37 -2.48 15.17
N LYS A 130 6.40 -3.32 15.16
CA LYS A 130 6.67 -4.26 16.26
C LYS A 130 7.08 -3.47 17.50
N LEU A 131 6.72 -3.97 18.68
CA LEU A 131 7.24 -3.43 19.93
C LEU A 131 8.53 -4.15 20.33
N ASN A 132 9.46 -3.42 20.93
CA ASN A 132 10.58 -4.02 21.63
C ASN A 132 10.05 -4.75 22.87
N ARG A 133 10.37 -6.05 23.02
CA ARG A 133 9.83 -6.89 24.11
C ARG A 133 10.21 -6.39 25.51
N LYS A 134 11.41 -5.81 25.65
CA LYS A 134 11.97 -5.32 26.91
C LYS A 134 11.41 -3.94 27.24
N THR A 135 11.57 -2.97 26.33
CA THR A 135 11.22 -1.56 26.61
C THR A 135 9.75 -1.22 26.33
N LYS A 136 9.01 -2.12 25.67
CA LYS A 136 7.65 -1.91 25.16
C LYS A 136 7.50 -0.75 24.15
N ARG A 137 8.60 -0.10 23.75
CA ARG A 137 8.60 0.98 22.76
C ARG A 137 8.48 0.45 21.34
N ALA A 138 7.87 1.23 20.45
CA ALA A 138 7.79 0.92 19.04
C ALA A 138 9.17 0.84 18.39
N GLN A 139 9.39 -0.15 17.53
CA GLN A 139 10.56 -0.22 16.66
C GLN A 139 10.33 0.65 15.43
N THR A 140 11.34 1.42 15.02
CA THR A 140 11.27 2.27 13.83
C THR A 140 11.05 1.44 12.57
N VAL A 141 10.03 1.81 11.80
CA VAL A 141 9.76 1.28 10.46
C VAL A 141 10.17 2.34 9.44
N MET A 142 11.05 1.98 8.51
CA MET A 142 11.50 2.88 7.45
C MET A 142 10.48 2.88 6.31
N PHE A 143 9.60 3.88 6.30
CA PHE A 143 8.66 4.16 5.21
C PHE A 143 9.18 5.34 4.37
N PRO A 144 9.86 5.12 3.23
CA PRO A 144 10.38 6.20 2.41
C PRO A 144 9.26 7.01 1.74
N ILE A 145 9.47 8.33 1.69
CA ILE A 145 8.70 9.33 0.95
C ILE A 145 9.73 10.31 0.39
N GLY A 146 10.25 10.02 -0.80
CA GLY A 146 11.50 10.62 -1.28
C GLY A 146 12.72 9.88 -0.73
#